data_AF-A0A6I3L3A0-F1
#
_entry.id   AF-A0A6I3L3A0-F1
#
_cell.length_a   1.000
_cell.length_b   1.000
_cell.length_c   1.000
_cell.angle_alpha   90.00
_cell.angle_beta   90.00
_cell.angle_gamma   90.00
#
_symmetry.space_group_name_H-M   'P 1'
#
loop_
_entity.id
_entity.type
_entity.pdbx_description
1 polymer ?
#
loop_
_entity_poly.entity_id
_entity_poly.type
_entity_poly.pdbx_seq_one_letter_code
_entity_poly.pdbx_strand_id
1 'polypeptide(L)' 'MAETTIGLYKTEAIRDDSPFRRGPLHRLADVELITADWVSWFNRSRLMHRLGRKPPVEYEADYYALHAEQPAGDR' A
#
# COMPACT_ATOMS: atom_id res chain seq x y z
N MET A 1 -9.40 -8.25 -3.06
CA MET A 1 -10.13 -7.38 -2.12
C MET A 1 -9.72 -5.92 -2.36
N ALA A 2 -10.29 -5.29 -3.38
CA ALA A 2 -10.05 -3.86 -3.65
C ALA A 2 -10.86 -2.97 -2.69
N GLU A 3 -12.05 -3.44 -2.29
CA GLU A 3 -12.99 -2.72 -1.42
C GLU A 3 -12.41 -2.41 -0.02
N THR A 4 -11.66 -3.34 0.58
CA THR A 4 -11.04 -3.10 1.89
C THR A 4 -9.89 -2.10 1.80
N THR A 5 -9.05 -2.19 0.77
CA THR A 5 -7.93 -1.25 0.57
C THR A 5 -8.42 0.15 0.28
N ILE A 6 -9.47 0.31 -0.55
CA ILE A 6 -10.04 1.65 -0.82
C ILE A 6 -10.73 2.24 0.42
N GLY A 7 -11.37 1.42 1.26
CA GLY A 7 -11.92 1.86 2.53
C GLY A 7 -10.85 2.37 3.50
N LEU A 8 -9.75 1.63 3.62
CA LEU A 8 -8.57 2.04 4.40
C LEU A 8 -7.96 3.33 3.87
N TYR A 9 -7.74 3.43 2.56
CA TYR A 9 -7.23 4.64 1.92
C TYR A 9 -8.09 5.87 2.24
N LYS A 10 -9.41 5.77 2.10
CA LYS A 10 -10.33 6.88 2.43
C LYS A 10 -10.22 7.29 3.90
N THR A 11 -10.03 6.33 4.81
CA THR A 11 -9.96 6.56 6.24
C THR A 11 -8.63 7.17 6.67
N GLU A 12 -7.52 6.64 6.15
CA GLU A 12 -6.17 7.00 6.59
C GLU A 12 -5.58 8.18 5.83
N ALA A 13 -5.89 8.34 4.53
CA ALA A 13 -5.34 9.40 3.69
C ALA A 13 -6.33 10.55 3.44
N ILE A 14 -7.59 10.25 3.12
CA ILE A 14 -8.52 11.30 2.63
C ILE A 14 -9.23 12.05 3.75
N ARG A 15 -9.51 11.40 4.88
CA ARG A 15 -10.20 11.99 6.04
C ARG A 15 -9.50 13.27 6.52
N ASP A 16 -10.27 14.21 7.08
CA ASP A 16 -9.78 15.56 7.41
C ASP A 16 -8.67 15.58 8.46
N ASP A 17 -8.68 14.63 9.39
CA ASP A 17 -7.69 14.43 10.44
C ASP A 17 -6.54 13.49 10.05
N SER A 18 -6.42 13.15 8.76
CA SER A 18 -5.36 12.30 8.26
C SER A 18 -3.97 12.90 8.56
N PRO A 19 -3.01 12.08 9.04
CA PRO A 19 -1.63 12.54 9.21
C PRO A 19 -0.91 12.81 7.88
N PHE A 20 -1.47 12.37 6.75
CA PHE A 20 -0.92 12.63 5.43
C PHE A 20 -1.43 13.96 4.84
N ARG A 21 -2.47 14.56 5.44
CA ARG A 21 -3.00 15.84 4.98
C ARG A 21 -2.09 16.99 5.38
N ARG A 22 -1.81 17.87 4.41
CA ARG A 22 -1.10 19.14 4.60
C ARG A 22 -2.04 20.36 4.57
N GLY A 23 -3.33 20.13 4.38
CA GLY A 23 -4.37 21.13 4.22
C GLY A 23 -5.59 20.55 3.50
N PRO A 24 -6.57 21.40 3.13
CA PRO A 24 -7.72 20.99 2.32
C PRO A 24 -7.29 20.43 0.96
N LEU A 25 -8.02 19.43 0.46
CA LEU A 25 -7.82 18.86 -0.87
C LEU A 25 -8.72 19.59 -1.86
N HIS A 26 -8.19 20.58 -2.59
CA HIS A 26 -8.97 21.41 -3.52
C HIS A 26 -8.64 21.14 -4.99
N ARG A 27 -7.45 20.62 -5.27
CA ARG A 27 -6.95 20.35 -6.62
C ARG A 27 -6.55 18.90 -6.76
N LEU A 28 -6.50 18.43 -8.00
CA LEU A 28 -6.03 17.08 -8.33
C LEU A 28 -4.63 16.81 -7.76
N ALA A 29 -3.71 17.78 -7.89
CA ALA A 29 -2.35 17.67 -7.36
C ALA A 29 -2.29 17.40 -5.85
N ASP A 30 -3.25 17.94 -5.08
CA ASP A 30 -3.31 17.72 -3.63
C ASP A 30 -3.64 16.23 -3.34
N VAL A 31 -4.54 15.64 -4.14
CA VAL A 31 -4.92 14.22 -4.06
C VAL A 31 -3.80 13.33 -4.56
N GLU A 32 -3.11 13.69 -5.64
CA GLU A 32 -1.98 12.91 -6.16
C GLU A 32 -0.83 12.84 -5.15
N LEU A 33 -0.48 13.97 -4.53
CA LEU A 33 0.59 14.03 -3.55
C LEU A 33 0.28 13.18 -2.31
N ILE A 34 -0.93 13.33 -1.74
CA ILE A 34 -1.31 12.55 -0.55
C ILE A 34 -1.44 11.06 -0.87
N THR A 35 -1.89 10.72 -2.08
CA THR A 35 -1.91 9.32 -2.54
C THR A 35 -0.50 8.75 -2.62
N ALA A 36 0.44 9.49 -3.22
CA ALA A 36 1.83 9.06 -3.34
C ALA A 36 2.48 8.82 -1.98
N ASP A 37 2.29 9.74 -1.03
CA ASP A 37 2.81 9.62 0.34
C ASP A 37 2.20 8.40 1.05
N TRP A 38 0.88 8.22 0.97
CA TRP A 38 0.19 7.10 1.60
C TRP A 38 0.59 5.76 1.00
N VAL A 39 0.65 5.63 -0.34
CA VAL A 39 1.06 4.39 -1.03
C VAL A 39 2.49 4.03 -0.68
N SER A 40 3.38 5.01 -0.66
CA SER A 40 4.76 4.86 -0.23
C SER A 40 4.87 4.25 1.17
N TRP A 41 4.14 4.82 2.15
CA TRP A 41 4.11 4.31 3.51
C TRP A 41 3.43 2.94 3.61
N PHE A 42 2.30 2.75 2.93
CA PHE A 42 1.55 1.51 2.93
C PHE A 42 2.41 0.34 2.46
N ASN A 43 3.16 0.52 1.38
CA ASN A 43 3.97 -0.56 0.83
C ASN A 43 5.26 -0.83 1.61
N ARG A 44 5.91 0.22 2.15
CA ARG A 44 7.27 0.12 2.69
C ARG A 44 7.37 0.14 4.21
N SER A 45 6.33 0.58 4.91
CA SER A 45 6.40 0.83 6.35
C SER A 45 5.21 0.27 7.12
N ARG A 46 4.06 0.05 6.47
CA ARG A 46 2.88 -0.49 7.16
C ARG A 46 3.08 -1.96 7.50
N LEU A 47 3.17 -2.26 8.79
CA LEU A 47 3.21 -3.63 9.28
C LEU A 47 1.81 -4.26 9.24
N MET A 48 1.69 -5.41 8.57
CA MET A 48 0.42 -6.14 8.48
C MET A 48 0.49 -7.47 9.23
N HIS A 49 -0.37 -7.67 10.23
CA HIS A 49 -0.41 -8.93 10.98
C HIS A 49 -0.66 -10.15 10.07
N ARG A 50 -1.53 -10.00 9.06
CA ARG A 50 -1.80 -11.06 8.07
C ARG A 50 -0.59 -11.43 7.20
N LEU A 51 0.40 -10.56 7.08
CA LEU A 51 1.64 -10.80 6.34
C LEU A 51 2.80 -11.17 7.28
N GLY A 52 2.51 -11.62 8.51
CA GLY A 52 3.55 -11.95 9.49
C GLY A 52 4.23 -10.72 10.09
N ARG A 53 3.52 -9.58 10.17
CA ARG A 53 4.06 -8.30 10.67
C ARG A 53 5.22 -7.76 9.82
N LYS A 54 5.14 -7.97 8.51
CA LYS A 54 6.03 -7.37 7.50
C LYS A 54 5.31 -6.32 6.66
N PRO A 55 6.03 -5.37 6.05
CA PRO A 55 5.51 -4.54 4.97
C PRO A 55 5.07 -5.35 3.75
N PRO A 56 4.07 -4.89 2.98
CA PRO A 56 3.64 -5.54 1.74
C PRO A 56 4.78 -5.80 0.76
N VAL A 57 5.68 -4.83 0.56
CA VAL A 57 6.78 -4.98 -0.42
C VAL A 57 7.73 -6.12 -0.06
N GLU A 58 7.98 -6.36 1.23
CA GLU A 58 8.82 -7.47 1.69
C GLU A 58 8.12 -8.81 1.49
N TYR A 59 6.82 -8.87 1.78
CA TYR A 59 6.03 -10.08 1.55
C TYR A 59 5.96 -10.42 0.05
N GLU A 60 5.76 -9.44 -0.82
CA GLU A 60 5.77 -9.64 -2.26
C GLU A 60 7.15 -10.10 -2.75
N ALA A 61 8.24 -9.51 -2.26
CA ALA A 61 9.60 -9.93 -2.60
C ALA A 61 9.87 -11.39 -2.20
N ASP A 62 9.48 -11.80 -0.99
CA ASP A 62 9.59 -13.18 -0.50
C ASP A 62 8.77 -14.14 -1.39
N TYR A 63 7.54 -13.75 -1.73
CA TYR A 63 6.65 -14.53 -2.60
C TYR A 63 7.24 -14.73 -4.00
N TYR A 64 7.74 -13.67 -4.62
CA TYR A 64 8.34 -13.74 -5.95
C TYR A 64 9.66 -14.51 -5.95
N ALA A 65 10.48 -14.42 -4.90
CA ALA A 65 11.68 -15.24 -4.78
C ALA A 65 11.33 -16.74 -4.78
N LEU A 66 10.39 -17.15 -3.92
CA LEU A 66 9.95 -18.54 -3.82
C LEU A 66 9.35 -19.08 -5.13
N HIS A 67 8.60 -18.23 -5.86
CA HIS A 67 7.96 -18.63 -7.12
C HIS A 67 8.86 -18.51 -8.35
N ALA A 68 9.90 -17.67 -8.32
CA ALA A 68 10.90 -17.59 -9.38
C ALA A 68 11.81 -18.83 -9.44
N GLU A 69 11.94 -19.55 -8.32
CA GLU A 69 12.70 -20.81 -8.22
C GLU A 69 11.90 -22.04 -8.66
N GLN A 70 10.60 -21.89 -8.98
CA GLN A 70 9.84 -22.96 -9.62
C GLN A 70 10.22 -23.01 -11.10
N PRO A 71 10.89 -24.07 -11.59
CA PRO A 71 11.16 -24.18 -13.02
C PRO A 71 9.82 -24.11 -13.72
N ALA A 72 9.72 -23.22 -14.71
CA ALA A 72 8.60 -23.19 -15.64
C ALA A 72 8.42 -24.63 -16.14
N GLY A 73 7.38 -25.29 -15.63
CA GLY A 73 7.15 -26.70 -15.89
C GLY A 73 7.10 -26.91 -17.39
N ASP A 74 7.98 -27.78 -17.85
CA ASP A 74 7.99 -28.40 -19.16
C ASP A 74 6.55 -28.78 -19.54
N ARG A 75 6.00 -28.05 -20.53
CA ARG A 75 4.76 -28.36 -21.23
C ARG A 75 4.91 -28.01 -22.69
#